data_AF-A0A834HNB1-F1
#
_entry.id   AF-A0A834HNB1-F1
#
_cell.length_a   1.000
_cell.length_b   1.000
_cell.length_c   1.000
_cell.angle_alpha   90.00
_cell.angle_beta   90.00
_cell.angle_gamma   90.00
#
_symmetry.space_group_name_H-M   'P 1'
#
loop_
_entity.id
_entity.type
_entity.pdbx_description
1 polymer ?
#
loop_
_entity_poly.entity_id
_entity_poly.type
_entity_poly.pdbx_seq_one_letter_code
_entity_poly.pdbx_strand_id
1 'polypeptide(L)' 'MASVGFRWLDILEKEFDKAFVDLDLALGEIESEEANVVFNVRQKLCTLGSCFAQLSHKAQTIFQNSAKLEVS' A
#
# COMPACT_ATOMS: atom_id res chain seq x y z
N MET A 1 6.60 -14.58 -17.23
CA MET A 1 6.39 -13.14 -16.92
C MET A 1 5.99 -12.89 -15.46
N ALA A 2 5.55 -13.90 -14.71
CA ALA A 2 5.11 -13.75 -13.33
C ALA A 2 6.19 -13.26 -12.34
N SER A 3 7.47 -13.66 -12.52
CA SER A 3 8.58 -13.21 -11.66
C SER A 3 8.81 -11.70 -11.68
N VAL A 4 8.56 -11.07 -12.83
CA VAL A 4 8.63 -9.60 -12.98
C VAL A 4 7.46 -8.94 -12.24
N GLY A 5 6.25 -9.53 -12.34
CA GLY A 5 5.06 -9.04 -11.63
C GLY A 5 5.23 -9.04 -10.10
N PHE A 6 5.77 -10.12 -9.53
CA PHE A 6 6.06 -10.18 -8.09
C PHE A 6 7.09 -9.13 -7.66
N ARG A 7 8.16 -8.94 -8.45
CA ARG A 7 9.18 -7.93 -8.16
C ARG A 7 8.63 -6.51 -8.22
N TRP A 8 7.79 -6.20 -9.20
CA TRP A 8 7.13 -4.90 -9.29
C TRP A 8 6.22 -4.65 -8.10
N LEU A 9 5.47 -5.67 -7.68
CA LEU A 9 4.58 -5.53 -6.53
C LEU A 9 5.34 -5.31 -5.22
N ASP A 10 6.43 -6.04 -4.98
CA ASP A 10 7.29 -5.84 -3.80
C ASP A 10 7.92 -4.43 -3.75
N ILE A 11 8.31 -3.88 -4.91
CA ILE A 11 8.80 -2.49 -4.99
C ILE A 11 7.67 -1.52 -4.65
N LEU A 12 6.48 -1.71 -5.23
CA LEU A 12 5.33 -0.83 -5.01
C LEU A 12 4.86 -0.86 -3.56
N GLU A 13 4.86 -2.03 -2.91
CA GLU A 13 4.54 -2.17 -1.48
C GLU A 13 5.51 -1.35 -0.62
N LYS A 14 6.82 -1.43 -0.89
CA LYS A 14 7.84 -0.65 -0.17
C LYS A 14 7.71 0.85 -0.39
N GLU A 15 7.44 1.27 -1.62
CA GLU A 15 7.24 2.69 -1.94
C GLU A 15 5.98 3.24 -1.27
N PHE A 16 4.89 2.46 -1.28
CA PHE A 16 3.65 2.81 -0.60
C PHE A 16 3.85 2.93 0.91
N ASP A 17 4.45 1.92 1.55
CA ASP A 17 4.70 1.94 3.01
C ASP A 17 5.56 3.13 3.42
N LYS A 18 6.61 3.42 2.65
CA LYS A 18 7.45 4.59 2.89
C LYS A 18 6.66 5.89 2.79
N ALA A 19 5.89 6.08 1.70
CA ALA A 19 5.09 7.28 1.50
C ALA A 19 4.01 7.43 2.58
N PHE A 20 3.43 6.32 3.03
CA PHE A 20 2.43 6.30 4.09
C PHE A 20 3.01 6.76 5.42
N VAL A 21 4.19 6.23 5.80
CA VAL A 21 4.89 6.63 7.03
C VAL A 21 5.33 8.08 6.96
N ASP A 22 5.95 8.50 5.85
CA ASP A 22 6.42 9.88 5.67
C ASP A 22 5.23 10.87 5.79
N LEU A 23 4.05 10.50 5.28
CA LEU A 23 2.83 11.31 5.40
C LEU A 23 2.25 11.32 6.82
N ASP A 24 2.23 10.19 7.54
CA ASP A 24 1.77 10.15 8.94
C ASP A 24 2.69 10.95 9.88
N LEU A 25 4.00 10.95 9.61
CA LEU A 25 4.97 11.80 10.30
C LEU A 25 4.69 13.28 10.05
N ALA A 26 4.45 13.68 8.81
CA ALA A 26 4.10 15.07 8.46
C ALA A 26 2.79 15.53 9.13
N LEU A 27 1.82 14.63 9.30
CA LEU A 27 0.59 14.92 10.05
C LEU A 27 0.85 15.13 11.54
N GLY A 28 1.83 14.42 12.11
CA GLY A 28 2.25 14.60 13.50
C GLY A 28 2.79 16.00 13.79
N GLU A 29 3.40 16.67 12.80
CA GLU A 29 3.95 18.03 12.96
C GLU A 29 2.86 19.09 13.20
N ILE A 30 1.65 18.89 12.67
CA ILE A 30 0.52 19.83 12.78
C ILE A 30 -0.53 19.41 13.82
N GLU A 31 -0.36 18.26 14.48
CA GLU A 31 -1.37 17.67 15.37
C GLU A 31 -1.75 18.56 16.55
N SER A 32 -0.80 19.33 17.09
CA SER A 32 -1.05 20.24 18.20
C SER A 32 -1.98 21.41 17.84
N GLU A 33 -2.04 21.80 16.57
CA GLU A 33 -2.83 22.93 16.06
C GLU A 33 -4.15 22.44 15.43
N GLU A 34 -4.12 21.28 14.77
CA GLU A 34 -5.18 20.79 13.88
C GLU A 34 -5.61 19.34 14.23
N ALA A 35 -5.67 18.99 15.52
CA ALA A 35 -5.89 17.61 16.01
C ALA A 35 -7.09 16.89 15.36
N ASN A 36 -8.23 17.59 15.18
CA ASN A 36 -9.41 17.00 14.56
C ASN A 36 -9.21 16.72 13.07
N VAL A 37 -8.50 17.60 12.36
CA VAL A 37 -8.14 17.38 10.95
C VAL A 37 -7.20 16.19 10.84
N VAL A 38 -6.14 16.14 11.67
CA VAL A 38 -5.18 15.04 11.70
C VAL A 38 -5.87 13.70 11.96
N PHE A 39 -6.78 13.63 12.93
CA PHE A 39 -7.58 12.43 13.20
C PHE A 39 -8.36 11.97 11.96
N ASN A 40 -9.08 12.89 11.32
CA ASN A 40 -9.87 12.59 10.12
C ASN A 40 -9.00 12.13 8.94
N VAL A 41 -7.82 12.73 8.76
CA VAL A 41 -6.87 12.32 7.71
C VAL A 41 -6.31 10.93 8.01
N ARG A 42 -5.91 10.64 9.26
CA ARG A 42 -5.43 9.30 9.66
C ARG A 42 -6.48 8.21 9.43
N GLN A 43 -7.77 8.48 9.68
CA GLN A 43 -8.83 7.53 9.34
C GLN A 43 -8.93 7.24 7.83
N LYS A 44 -8.77 8.27 6.99
CA LYS A 44 -8.73 8.12 5.53
C LYS A 44 -7.48 7.38 5.07
N LEU A 45 -6.33 7.62 5.70
CA LEU A 45 -5.09 6.87 5.46
C LEU A 45 -5.27 5.39 5.77
N CYS A 46 -5.84 5.03 6.93
CA CYS A 46 -6.15 3.62 7.24
C CYS A 46 -7.02 2.96 6.15
N THR A 47 -7.98 3.70 5.61
CA THR A 47 -8.82 3.22 4.50
C THR A 47 -7.98 3.00 3.23
N LEU A 48 -7.12 3.96 2.88
CA LEU A 48 -6.22 3.86 1.72
C LEU A 48 -5.26 2.67 1.84
N GLY A 49 -4.66 2.48 3.02
CA GLY A 49 -3.80 1.33 3.33
C GLY A 49 -4.53 0.01 3.18
N SER A 50 -5.77 -0.09 3.69
CA SER A 50 -6.61 -1.29 3.50
C SER A 50 -6.94 -1.56 2.03
N CYS A 51 -7.28 -0.52 1.26
CA CYS A 51 -7.54 -0.66 -0.17
C CYS A 51 -6.29 -1.14 -0.93
N PHE A 52 -5.12 -0.58 -0.61
CA PHE A 52 -3.85 -0.99 -1.22
C PHE A 52 -3.49 -2.44 -0.86
N ALA A 53 -3.60 -2.84 0.41
CA ALA A 53 -3.37 -4.23 0.83
C ALA A 53 -4.26 -5.22 0.08
N GLN A 54 -5.55 -4.90 -0.11
CA GLN A 54 -6.47 -5.72 -0.90
C GLN A 54 -6.09 -5.79 -2.38
N LEU A 55 -5.65 -4.66 -2.96
CA LEU A 55 -5.16 -4.61 -4.34
C LEU A 55 -3.91 -5.49 -4.51
N SER A 56 -2.93 -5.35 -3.62
CA SER A 56 -1.71 -6.16 -3.60
C SER A 56 -2.02 -7.64 -3.53
N HIS A 57 -2.89 -8.07 -2.62
CA HIS A 57 -3.30 -9.48 -2.50
C HIS A 57 -3.95 -10.01 -3.80
N LYS A 58 -4.81 -9.22 -4.45
CA LYS A 58 -5.42 -9.60 -5.74
C LYS A 58 -4.37 -9.71 -6.84
N ALA A 59 -3.42 -8.77 -6.91
CA ALA A 59 -2.32 -8.81 -7.86
C ALA A 59 -1.42 -10.04 -7.63
N GLN A 60 -1.05 -10.36 -6.39
CA GLN A 60 -0.31 -11.58 -6.04
C GLN A 60 -1.04 -12.83 -6.53
N THR A 61 -2.36 -12.91 -6.28
CA THR A 61 -3.18 -14.05 -6.73
C THR A 61 -3.15 -14.20 -8.25
N ILE A 62 -3.27 -13.09 -8.99
CA ILE A 62 -3.19 -13.09 -10.47
C ILE A 62 -1.81 -13.59 -10.92
N PHE A 63 -0.72 -13.04 -10.37
CA PHE A 63 0.64 -13.45 -10.74
C PHE A 63 0.93 -14.90 -10.42
N GLN A 64 0.44 -15.42 -9.29
CA GLN A 64 0.55 -16.84 -8.94
C GLN A 64 -0.19 -17.73 -9.94
N ASN A 65 -1.41 -17.36 -10.33
CA ASN A 65 -2.18 -18.13 -11.31
C ASN A 65 -1.54 -18.08 -12.70
N SER A 66 -1.05 -16.91 -13.13
CA SER A 66 -0.28 -16.77 -14.37
C SER A 66 0.98 -17.64 -14.36
N ALA A 67 1.72 -17.67 -13.25
CA ALA A 67 2.91 -18.52 -13.11
C ALA A 67 2.58 -20.01 -13.26
N LYS A 68 1.48 -20.47 -12.64
CA LYS A 68 1.03 -21.87 -12.75
C LYS A 68 0.67 -22.26 -14.19
N LEU A 69 0.00 -21.36 -14.92
CA LEU A 69 -0.35 -21.56 -16.33
C LEU A 69 0.86 -21.54 -17.25
N GLU A 70 1.90 -20.74 -16.96
CA GLU A 70 3.14 -20.71 -17.75
C GLU A 70 3.98 -21.99 -17.63
N VAL A 71 3.74 -22.82 -16.61
CA VAL A 71 4.48 -24.07 -16.33
C VAL A 71 3.72 -25.31 -16.81
N SER A 72 2.47 -25.16 -17.26
CA SER A 72 1.58 -26.24 -17.69
C SER A 72 1.52 -26.38 -19.22
#